data_AF-A0A967KJK4-F1
#
_entry.id   AF-A0A967KJK4-F1
#
_cell.length_a   1.000
_cell.length_b   1.000
_cell.length_c   1.000
_cell.angle_alpha   90.00
_cell.angle_beta   90.00
_cell.angle_gamma   90.00
#
_symmetry.space_group_name_H-M   'P 1'
#
loop_
_entity.id
_entity.type
_entity.pdbx_description
1 polymer ?
#
loop_
_entity_poly.entity_id
_entity_poly.type
_entity_poly.pdbx_seq_one_letter_code
_entity_poly.pdbx_strand_id
1 'polypeptide(L)'
;GIPQHQSSVFGGLDYENGGFYAGTWTADVGDGAEVDYYAGYRFEAGEIGISVGGTWYTYTGDFDDEYLELNLGVSWKWLSFDMARGQYDNFGGPEQEYGFYSLTVSHGGFHGTAGMFSDDFDGKYYEVGYGGTVGSREHDLFDYGLSVIHGDATLLGGTPDTHFVLTLSREFGF
;
A
#
# COMPACT_ATOMS: atom_id res chain seq x y z
N GLY A 1 -2.54 1.32 4.30
CA GLY A 1 -2.88 -0.01 4.84
C GLY A 1 -4.30 0.01 5.37
N ILE A 2 -4.95 -1.15 5.41
CA ILE A 2 -6.23 -1.33 6.08
C ILE A 2 -5.95 -1.29 7.60
N PRO A 3 -6.79 -0.61 8.41
CA PRO A 3 -6.53 -0.46 9.84
C PRO A 3 -6.57 -1.83 10.54
N GLN A 4 -5.43 -2.24 11.12
CA GLN A 4 -5.32 -3.48 11.91
C GLN A 4 -5.46 -3.22 13.42
N HIS A 5 -5.29 -1.97 13.86
CA HIS A 5 -5.38 -1.55 15.26
C HIS A 5 -5.87 -0.09 15.36
N GLN A 6 -6.39 0.33 16.53
CA GLN A 6 -6.95 1.68 16.73
C GLN A 6 -5.94 2.81 16.44
N SER A 7 -4.66 2.54 16.68
CA SER A 7 -3.54 3.38 16.29
C SER A 7 -2.36 2.48 15.95
N SER A 8 -1.64 2.80 14.89
CA SER A 8 -0.44 2.09 14.47
C SER A 8 0.64 3.09 14.06
N VAL A 9 1.90 2.72 14.29
CA VAL A 9 3.05 3.40 13.72
C VAL A 9 3.66 2.47 12.69
N PHE A 10 4.10 3.04 11.57
CA PHE A 10 4.70 2.28 10.49
C PHE A 10 5.86 3.03 9.87
N GLY A 11 6.69 2.31 9.12
CA GLY A 11 7.82 2.86 8.38
C GLY A 11 8.39 1.86 7.40
N GLY A 12 9.22 2.34 6.47
CA GLY A 12 9.82 1.49 5.45
C GLY A 12 11.12 2.05 4.92
N LEU A 13 11.80 1.21 4.14
CA LEU A 13 13.02 1.54 3.40
C LEU A 13 12.93 0.99 1.99
N ASP A 14 13.27 1.84 1.03
CA ASP A 14 13.18 1.53 -0.39
C ASP A 14 14.53 1.72 -1.08
N TYR A 15 14.76 0.89 -2.09
CA TYR A 15 15.84 1.03 -3.05
C TYR A 15 15.27 0.98 -4.46
N GLU A 16 15.58 1.98 -5.27
CA GLU A 16 15.21 2.05 -6.68
C GLU A 16 16.45 2.25 -7.56
N ASN A 17 16.55 1.52 -8.67
CA ASN A 17 17.60 1.69 -9.67
C ASN A 17 17.17 1.16 -11.04
N GLY A 18 17.16 2.05 -12.05
CA GLY A 18 16.99 1.66 -13.45
C GLY A 18 15.67 0.93 -13.75
N GLY A 19 14.62 1.23 -12.98
CA GLY A 19 13.31 0.58 -13.06
C GLY A 19 13.12 -0.57 -12.08
N PHE A 20 14.19 -1.19 -11.58
CA PHE A 20 14.10 -2.14 -10.47
C PHE A 20 13.81 -1.38 -9.17
N TYR A 21 12.91 -1.94 -8.35
CA TYR A 21 12.70 -1.49 -6.98
C TYR A 21 12.64 -2.68 -6.02
N ALA A 22 13.10 -2.48 -4.79
CA ALA A 22 12.91 -3.40 -3.69
C ALA A 22 12.88 -2.63 -2.38
N GLY A 23 12.14 -3.12 -1.41
CA GLY A 23 12.02 -2.47 -0.13
C GLY A 23 11.42 -3.35 0.93
N THR A 24 11.29 -2.76 2.11
CA THR A 24 10.56 -3.35 3.23
C THR A 24 9.72 -2.30 3.90
N TRP A 25 8.57 -2.72 4.39
CA TRP A 25 7.69 -1.90 5.20
C TRP A 25 7.35 -2.65 6.48
N THR A 26 7.08 -1.92 7.55
CA THR A 26 6.76 -2.50 8.86
C THR A 26 5.71 -1.66 9.56
N ALA A 27 4.76 -2.31 10.21
CA ALA A 27 3.77 -1.67 11.07
C ALA A 27 3.51 -2.41 12.36
N ASP A 28 3.21 -1.65 13.41
CA ASP A 28 2.63 -2.18 14.65
C ASP A 28 1.22 -2.70 14.39
N VAL A 29 0.98 -3.97 14.74
CA VAL A 29 -0.33 -4.64 14.62
C VAL A 29 -0.89 -5.05 15.99
N GLY A 30 -0.37 -4.47 17.07
CA GLY A 30 -0.72 -4.81 18.45
C GLY A 30 -0.03 -6.07 18.97
N ASP A 31 -0.10 -7.18 18.23
CA ASP A 31 0.64 -8.42 18.54
C ASP A 31 1.89 -8.56 17.65
N GLY A 32 2.92 -7.80 18.01
CA GLY A 32 4.14 -7.71 17.21
C GLY A 32 4.00 -6.74 16.04
N ALA A 33 4.73 -7.01 14.97
CA ALA A 33 4.74 -6.20 13.77
C ALA A 33 4.45 -7.05 12.53
N GLU A 34 3.73 -6.45 11.58
CA GLU A 34 3.72 -6.86 10.19
C GLU A 34 5.01 -6.36 9.53
N VAL A 35 5.65 -7.22 8.75
CA VAL A 35 6.84 -6.92 7.96
C VAL A 35 6.63 -7.37 6.54
N ASP A 36 6.59 -6.40 5.63
CA ASP A 36 6.40 -6.62 4.21
C ASP A 36 7.74 -6.57 3.51
N TYR A 37 7.96 -7.51 2.59
CA TYR A 37 9.08 -7.49 1.66
C TYR A 37 8.53 -7.41 0.26
N TYR A 38 8.92 -6.39 -0.50
CA TYR A 38 8.48 -6.22 -1.87
C TYR A 38 9.64 -5.98 -2.81
N ALA A 39 9.48 -6.47 -4.04
CA ALA A 39 10.39 -6.17 -5.13
C ALA A 39 9.65 -6.24 -6.46
N GLY A 40 10.15 -5.49 -7.44
CA GLY A 40 9.57 -5.48 -8.77
C GLY A 40 10.34 -4.67 -9.77
N TYR A 41 9.69 -4.48 -10.91
CA TYR A 41 10.20 -3.68 -12.01
C TYR A 41 9.12 -2.75 -12.52
N ARG A 42 9.46 -1.48 -12.67
CA ARG A 42 8.63 -0.43 -13.26
C ARG A 42 9.25 0.01 -14.58
N PHE A 43 8.41 0.12 -15.59
CA PHE A 43 8.75 0.61 -16.90
C PHE A 43 7.88 1.81 -17.26
N GLU A 44 8.49 2.85 -17.79
CA GLU A 44 7.81 4.05 -18.24
C GLU A 44 8.05 4.27 -19.73
N ALA A 45 6.97 4.45 -20.49
CA ALA A 45 6.98 4.81 -21.90
C ALA A 45 6.11 6.05 -22.12
N GLY A 46 6.75 7.21 -22.09
CA GLY A 46 6.06 8.49 -22.21
C GLY A 46 5.15 8.72 -21.01
N GLU A 47 3.84 8.77 -21.26
CA GLU A 47 2.83 8.99 -20.20
C GLU A 47 2.30 7.69 -19.58
N ILE A 48 2.72 6.54 -20.10
CA ILE A 48 2.25 5.22 -19.64
C ILE A 48 3.32 4.62 -18.73
N GLY A 49 2.94 4.28 -17.50
CA GLY A 49 3.71 3.45 -16.59
C GLY A 49 3.13 2.04 -16.51
N ILE A 50 4.00 1.03 -16.41
CA ILE A 50 3.63 -0.36 -16.15
C ILE A 50 4.54 -0.89 -15.05
N SER A 51 3.99 -1.62 -14.09
CA SER A 51 4.77 -2.32 -13.06
C SER A 51 4.35 -3.79 -12.94
N VAL A 52 5.34 -4.61 -12.58
CA VAL A 52 5.15 -5.98 -12.12
C VAL A 52 6.06 -6.19 -10.91
N GLY A 53 5.53 -6.81 -9.87
CA GLY A 53 6.28 -7.10 -8.66
C GLY A 53 5.59 -8.16 -7.84
N GLY A 54 6.13 -8.40 -6.65
CA GLY A 54 5.46 -9.21 -5.65
C GLY A 54 5.75 -8.68 -4.25
N THR A 55 4.86 -9.05 -3.34
CA THR A 55 4.95 -8.68 -1.92
C THR A 55 4.76 -9.93 -1.07
N TRP A 56 5.62 -10.11 -0.08
CA TRP A 56 5.51 -11.16 0.94
C TRP A 56 5.30 -10.50 2.29
N TYR A 57 4.14 -10.75 2.90
CA TYR A 57 3.73 -10.22 4.18
C TYR A 57 4.04 -11.27 5.24
N THR A 58 4.76 -10.85 6.28
CA THR A 58 5.17 -11.73 7.39
C THR A 58 4.87 -11.07 8.73
N TYR A 59 4.74 -11.87 9.78
CA TYR A 59 4.37 -11.36 11.10
C TYR A 59 5.37 -11.83 12.16
N THR A 60 5.74 -10.93 13.07
CA THR A 60 6.68 -11.27 14.16
C THR A 60 5.98 -11.89 15.38
N GLY A 61 4.65 -11.74 15.46
CA GLY A 61 3.78 -12.30 16.50
C GLY A 61 2.70 -13.19 15.87
N ASP A 62 1.70 -13.58 16.66
CA ASP A 62 0.62 -14.47 16.21
C ASP A 62 -0.60 -13.67 15.67
N PHE A 63 -0.37 -12.43 15.23
CA PHE A 63 -1.40 -11.53 14.73
C PHE A 63 -2.11 -12.11 13.50
N ASP A 64 -1.32 -12.54 12.51
CA ASP A 64 -1.79 -13.17 11.28
C ASP A 64 -0.73 -14.14 10.73
N ASP A 65 -1.13 -14.94 9.74
CA ASP A 65 -0.26 -15.84 8.97
C ASP A 65 0.29 -15.16 7.70
N GLU A 66 1.21 -15.81 6.98
CA GLU A 66 1.88 -15.20 5.82
C GLU A 66 0.97 -15.02 4.60
N TYR A 67 1.26 -13.98 3.81
CA TYR A 67 0.61 -13.71 2.53
C TYR A 67 1.65 -13.53 1.43
N LEU A 68 1.40 -14.06 0.24
CA LEU A 68 2.23 -13.83 -0.95
C LEU A 68 1.41 -13.30 -2.11
N GLU A 69 1.83 -12.17 -2.67
CA GLU A 69 1.15 -11.50 -3.77
C GLU A 69 1.99 -11.37 -5.03
N LEU A 70 1.33 -11.50 -6.19
CA LEU A 70 1.76 -10.96 -7.46
C LEU A 70 1.06 -9.63 -7.69
N ASN A 71 1.81 -8.56 -7.87
CA ASN A 71 1.31 -7.20 -8.08
C ASN A 71 1.53 -6.74 -9.52
N LEU A 72 0.50 -6.12 -10.11
CA LEU A 72 0.51 -5.53 -11.44
C LEU A 72 -0.04 -4.11 -11.36
N GLY A 73 0.62 -3.16 -12.02
CA GLY A 73 0.17 -1.77 -12.07
C GLY A 73 0.23 -1.21 -13.48
N VAL A 74 -0.71 -0.30 -13.78
CA VAL A 74 -0.69 0.53 -14.99
C VAL A 74 -1.09 1.95 -14.62
N SER A 75 -0.36 2.93 -15.15
CA SER A 75 -0.67 4.35 -14.97
C SER A 75 -0.68 5.10 -16.29
N TRP A 76 -1.55 6.10 -16.36
CA TRP A 76 -1.61 7.06 -17.45
C TRP A 76 -1.99 8.45 -16.94
N LYS A 77 -1.04 9.38 -17.04
CA LYS A 77 -1.19 10.77 -16.54
C LYS A 77 -1.59 10.82 -15.07
N TRP A 78 -2.84 11.18 -14.80
CA TRP A 78 -3.42 11.38 -13.48
C TRP A 78 -4.19 10.15 -12.99
N LEU A 79 -4.26 9.07 -13.79
CA LEU A 79 -5.00 7.86 -13.48
C LEU A 79 -4.04 6.69 -13.28
N SER A 80 -4.25 5.90 -12.23
CA SER A 80 -3.53 4.64 -11.97
C SER A 80 -4.52 3.53 -11.62
N PHE A 81 -4.19 2.31 -12.05
CA PHE A 81 -4.89 1.09 -11.69
C PHE A 81 -3.88 0.06 -11.21
N ASP A 82 -4.16 -0.55 -10.07
CA ASP A 82 -3.33 -1.61 -9.50
C ASP A 82 -4.19 -2.87 -9.25
N MET A 83 -3.56 -4.02 -9.42
CA MET A 83 -4.14 -5.33 -9.15
C MET A 83 -3.13 -6.18 -8.38
N ALA A 84 -3.61 -6.95 -7.42
CA ALA A 84 -2.84 -8.03 -6.81
C ALA A 84 -3.61 -9.36 -6.89
N ARG A 85 -2.87 -10.45 -7.07
CA ARG A 85 -3.36 -11.81 -6.82
C ARG A 85 -2.57 -12.37 -5.65
N GLY A 86 -3.26 -12.67 -4.56
CA GLY A 86 -2.64 -13.11 -3.32
C GLY A 86 -3.06 -14.51 -2.89
N GLN A 87 -2.18 -15.15 -2.12
CA GLN A 87 -2.42 -16.39 -1.39
C GLN A 87 -2.15 -16.15 0.09
N TYR A 88 -2.97 -16.74 0.96
CA TYR A 88 -2.91 -16.61 2.42
C TYR A 88 -2.89 -18.00 3.08
N ASP A 89 -1.95 -18.24 3.99
CA ASP A 89 -1.68 -19.55 4.60
C ASP A 89 -2.72 -19.99 5.64
N ASN A 90 -3.47 -19.05 6.23
CA ASN A 90 -4.67 -19.33 7.03
C ASN A 90 -4.50 -20.23 8.26
N PHE A 91 -3.43 -20.06 9.03
CA PHE A 91 -3.16 -20.68 10.34
C PHE A 91 -3.24 -22.21 10.34
N GLY A 92 -2.70 -22.83 9.28
CA GLY A 92 -2.79 -24.28 9.06
C GLY A 92 -4.16 -24.79 8.62
N GLY A 93 -5.09 -23.87 8.33
CA GLY A 93 -6.31 -24.11 7.59
C GLY A 93 -6.05 -24.30 6.09
N PRO A 94 -7.11 -24.39 5.26
CA PRO A 94 -6.94 -24.36 3.82
C PRO A 94 -6.47 -22.98 3.36
N GLU A 95 -5.46 -22.96 2.49
CA GLU A 95 -4.99 -21.74 1.82
C GLU A 95 -6.17 -21.02 1.16
N GLN A 96 -6.18 -19.69 1.29
CA GLN A 96 -7.18 -18.83 0.65
C GLN A 96 -6.55 -18.06 -0.49
N GLU A 97 -7.30 -17.85 -1.57
CA GLU A 97 -6.86 -17.04 -2.70
C GLU A 97 -7.73 -15.80 -2.84
N TYR A 98 -7.10 -14.64 -3.02
CA TYR A 98 -7.82 -13.39 -3.14
C TYR A 98 -7.30 -12.52 -4.27
N GLY A 99 -8.18 -11.65 -4.76
CA GLY A 99 -7.85 -10.61 -5.72
C GLY A 99 -8.05 -9.25 -5.09
N PHE A 100 -7.07 -8.35 -5.26
CA PHE A 100 -7.19 -6.95 -4.90
C PHE A 100 -7.15 -6.08 -6.15
N TYR A 101 -7.96 -5.01 -6.16
CA TYR A 101 -8.00 -4.03 -7.25
C TYR A 101 -8.14 -2.63 -6.69
N SER A 102 -7.42 -1.67 -7.26
CA SER A 102 -7.60 -0.26 -6.93
C SER A 102 -7.59 0.63 -8.18
N LEU A 103 -8.31 1.75 -8.07
CA LEU A 103 -8.26 2.83 -9.03
C LEU A 103 -7.96 4.14 -8.30
N THR A 104 -6.93 4.85 -8.76
CA THR A 104 -6.49 6.12 -8.18
C THR A 104 -6.52 7.24 -9.20
N VAL A 105 -7.04 8.39 -8.79
CA VAL A 105 -6.92 9.65 -9.53
C VAL A 105 -6.06 10.63 -8.73
N SER A 106 -5.10 11.30 -9.37
CA SER A 106 -4.19 12.24 -8.72
C SER A 106 -4.02 13.55 -9.50
N HIS A 107 -4.09 14.69 -8.81
CA HIS A 107 -3.89 15.99 -9.43
C HIS A 107 -3.48 17.06 -8.42
N GLY A 108 -2.41 17.81 -8.71
CA GLY A 108 -2.03 18.98 -7.92
C GLY A 108 -1.76 18.69 -6.44
N GLY A 109 -1.17 17.53 -6.14
CA GLY A 109 -0.91 17.06 -4.77
C GLY A 109 -2.07 16.32 -4.13
N PHE A 110 -3.28 16.37 -4.70
CA PHE A 110 -4.42 15.59 -4.22
C PHE A 110 -4.45 14.21 -4.88
N HIS A 111 -4.96 13.22 -4.15
CA HIS A 111 -5.35 11.94 -4.72
C HIS A 111 -6.65 11.42 -4.12
N GLY A 112 -7.32 10.55 -4.87
CA GLY A 112 -8.44 9.76 -4.41
C GLY A 112 -8.32 8.34 -4.94
N THR A 113 -8.54 7.35 -4.07
CA THR A 113 -8.43 5.93 -4.39
C THR A 113 -9.72 5.21 -3.98
N ALA A 114 -10.16 4.27 -4.82
CA ALA A 114 -11.16 3.27 -4.45
C ALA A 114 -10.53 1.88 -4.62
N GLY A 115 -10.52 1.09 -3.56
CA GLY A 115 -9.96 -0.26 -3.53
C GLY A 115 -11.01 -1.29 -3.15
N MET A 116 -10.88 -2.52 -3.67
CA MET A 116 -11.76 -3.63 -3.34
C MET A 116 -11.04 -4.97 -3.34
N PHE A 117 -11.53 -5.89 -2.51
CA PHE A 117 -11.14 -7.29 -2.48
C PHE A 117 -12.18 -8.18 -3.18
N SER A 118 -11.75 -9.39 -3.54
CA SER A 118 -12.55 -10.38 -4.25
C SER A 118 -12.07 -11.81 -3.98
N ASP A 119 -12.83 -12.78 -4.48
CA ASP A 119 -12.69 -14.22 -4.28
C ASP A 119 -12.95 -14.62 -2.82
N ASP A 120 -11.97 -15.20 -2.11
CA ASP A 120 -12.16 -15.59 -0.71
C ASP A 120 -12.22 -14.37 0.23
N PHE A 121 -11.86 -13.18 -0.27
CA PHE A 121 -11.88 -11.92 0.45
C PHE A 121 -12.97 -11.00 -0.12
N ASP A 122 -13.47 -10.07 0.68
CA ASP A 122 -14.47 -9.07 0.26
C ASP A 122 -14.30 -7.79 1.09
N GLY A 123 -14.88 -6.71 0.58
CA GLY A 123 -14.85 -5.40 1.21
C GLY A 123 -14.16 -4.35 0.35
N LYS A 124 -14.41 -3.10 0.71
CA LYS A 124 -13.98 -1.93 -0.06
C LYS A 124 -13.45 -0.85 0.87
N TYR A 125 -12.53 -0.07 0.34
CA TYR A 125 -12.11 1.17 0.98
C TYR A 125 -12.07 2.33 -0.01
N TYR A 126 -12.21 3.52 0.54
CA TYR A 126 -12.03 4.78 -0.17
C TYR A 126 -11.01 5.62 0.57
N GLU A 127 -10.07 6.17 -0.16
CA GLU A 127 -9.06 7.06 0.37
C GLU A 127 -9.11 8.39 -0.36
N VAL A 128 -8.95 9.48 0.39
CA VAL A 128 -8.62 10.79 -0.16
C VAL A 128 -7.41 11.33 0.56
N GLY A 129 -6.49 11.95 -0.17
CA GLY A 129 -5.29 12.49 0.44
C GLY A 129 -4.75 13.72 -0.28
N TYR A 130 -3.82 14.35 0.42
CA TYR A 130 -3.04 15.47 -0.07
C TYR A 130 -1.60 15.32 0.41
N GLY A 131 -0.66 15.52 -0.50
CA GLY A 131 0.76 15.49 -0.19
C GLY A 131 1.54 16.57 -0.93
N GLY A 132 2.77 16.75 -0.48
CA GLY A 132 3.71 17.67 -1.09
C GLY A 132 5.07 17.61 -0.43
N THR A 133 5.96 18.48 -0.88
CA THR A 133 7.33 18.56 -0.39
C THR A 133 7.48 19.76 0.53
N VAL A 134 8.00 19.54 1.73
CA VAL A 134 8.50 20.61 2.60
C VAL A 134 9.93 20.91 2.17
N GLY A 135 10.21 22.16 1.82
CA GLY A 135 11.53 22.56 1.35
C GLY A 135 11.72 24.07 1.27
N SER A 136 12.98 24.46 1.11
CA SER A 136 13.40 25.77 0.60
C SER A 136 13.38 25.74 -0.92
N ARG A 137 13.43 26.93 -1.55
CA ARG A 137 13.56 27.08 -3.01
C ARG A 137 14.77 26.34 -3.62
N GLU A 138 15.77 26.03 -2.80
CA GLU A 138 17.02 25.39 -3.21
C GLU A 138 17.20 23.98 -2.63
N HIS A 139 16.41 23.59 -1.62
CA HIS A 139 16.61 22.34 -0.88
C HIS A 139 15.30 21.75 -0.37
N ASP A 140 14.96 20.57 -0.87
CA ASP A 140 13.87 19.76 -0.33
C ASP A 140 14.31 19.12 1.00
N LEU A 141 13.42 19.14 1.99
CA LEU A 141 13.66 18.63 3.35
C LEU A 141 13.00 17.27 3.57
N PHE A 142 11.73 17.12 3.24
CA PHE A 142 11.03 15.84 3.29
C PHE A 142 9.68 15.99 2.56
N ASP A 143 9.15 14.88 2.10
CA ASP A 143 7.78 14.81 1.60
C ASP A 143 6.83 14.47 2.75
N TYR A 144 5.63 15.01 2.68
CA TYR A 144 4.56 14.70 3.61
C TYR A 144 3.31 14.25 2.85
N GLY A 145 2.56 13.36 3.48
CA GLY A 145 1.25 12.93 3.01
C GLY A 145 0.25 12.94 4.15
N LEU A 146 -0.95 13.44 3.88
CA LEU A 146 -2.11 13.34 4.76
C LEU A 146 -3.19 12.59 4.00
N SER A 147 -3.73 11.53 4.58
CA SER A 147 -4.87 10.84 3.98
C SER A 147 -5.94 10.49 5.01
N VAL A 148 -7.16 10.38 4.50
CA VAL A 148 -8.34 9.89 5.20
C VAL A 148 -8.80 8.65 4.47
N ILE A 149 -8.89 7.53 5.19
CA ILE A 149 -9.25 6.22 4.64
C ILE A 149 -10.54 5.78 5.32
N HIS A 150 -11.55 5.46 4.53
CA HIS A 150 -12.82 4.90 4.98
C HIS A 150 -12.94 3.46 4.49
N GLY A 151 -13.06 2.50 5.42
CA GLY A 151 -13.31 1.10 5.13
C GLY A 151 -14.79 0.75 5.34
N ASP A 152 -15.34 -0.09 4.47
CA ASP A 152 -16.70 -0.57 4.64
C ASP A 152 -16.83 -1.65 5.73
N ALA A 153 -18.07 -1.94 6.09
CA ALA A 153 -18.44 -2.88 7.13
C ALA A 153 -17.90 -4.29 6.85
N THR A 154 -17.92 -4.71 5.58
CA THR A 154 -17.45 -6.04 5.16
C THR A 154 -15.94 -6.15 5.34
N LEU A 155 -15.20 -5.14 4.87
CA LEU A 155 -13.74 -5.09 4.96
C LEU A 155 -13.26 -5.15 6.42
N LEU A 156 -13.96 -4.44 7.30
CA LEU A 156 -13.57 -4.33 8.71
C LEU A 156 -14.24 -5.39 9.60
N GLY A 157 -14.89 -6.40 9.02
CA GLY A 157 -15.51 -7.50 9.76
C GLY A 157 -16.66 -7.08 10.69
N GLY A 158 -17.34 -5.96 10.42
CA GLY A 158 -18.44 -5.48 11.26
C GLY A 158 -18.91 -4.07 10.96
N THR A 159 -18.33 -3.08 11.64
CA THR A 159 -18.75 -1.67 11.57
C THR A 159 -17.81 -0.90 10.64
N PRO A 160 -18.32 -0.08 9.70
CA PRO A 160 -17.45 0.76 8.88
C PRO A 160 -16.74 1.80 9.76
N ASP A 161 -15.49 2.13 9.42
CA ASP A 161 -14.66 3.05 10.20
C ASP A 161 -13.80 3.95 9.29
N THR A 162 -13.31 5.05 9.86
CA THR A 162 -12.53 6.08 9.16
C THR A 162 -11.30 6.46 9.96
N HIS A 163 -10.13 6.45 9.31
CA HIS A 163 -8.86 6.71 9.95
C HIS A 163 -8.05 7.77 9.20
N PHE A 164 -7.17 8.42 9.93
CA PHE A 164 -6.26 9.44 9.43
C PHE A 164 -4.85 8.89 9.39
N VAL A 165 -4.13 9.16 8.30
CA VAL A 165 -2.74 8.75 8.13
C VAL A 165 -1.91 10.00 7.87
N LEU A 166 -0.79 10.09 8.58
CA LEU A 166 0.29 11.04 8.32
C LEU A 166 1.53 10.24 7.93
N THR A 167 2.08 10.55 6.77
CA THR A 167 3.33 9.98 6.28
C THR A 167 4.38 11.08 6.14
N LEU A 168 5.61 10.77 6.50
CA LEU A 168 6.79 11.58 6.24
C LEU A 168 7.83 10.71 5.54
N SER A 169 8.39 11.17 4.43
CA SER A 169 9.40 10.42 3.66
C SER A 169 10.54 11.31 3.18
N ARG A 170 11.67 10.67 2.88
CA ARG A 170 12.89 11.34 2.41
C ARG A 170 13.61 10.41 1.44
N GLU A 171 13.85 10.91 0.24
CA GLU A 171 14.72 10.24 -0.72
C GLU A 171 16.19 10.67 -0.52
N PHE A 172 17.11 9.71 -0.67
CA PHE A 172 18.55 9.95 -0.64
C PHE A 172 19.18 9.42 -1.93
N GLY A 173 19.72 10.33 -2.75
CA GLY A 173 20.48 9.94 -3.94
C GLY A 173 21.88 9.43 -3.58
N PHE A 174 22.37 8.45 -4.34
CA PHE A 174 23.71 7.88 -4.25
C PHE A 174 24.47 7.95 -5.58
#